data_AF-A0AAX1PJJ8-F1
#
_entry.id   AF-A0AAX1PJJ8-F1
#
_cell.length_a   1.000
_cell.length_b   1.000
_cell.length_c   1.000
_cell.angle_alpha   90.00
_cell.angle_beta   90.00
_cell.angle_gamma   90.00
#
_symmetry.space_group_name_H-M   'P 1'
#
loop_
_entity.id
_entity.type
_entity.pdbx_description
1 polymer ?
#
loop_
_entity_poly.entity_id
_entity_poly.type
_entity_poly.pdbx_seq_one_letter_code
_entity_poly.pdbx_strand_id
1 'polypeptide(L)'
;MRLALAPESRDQPDRGSTPPNYFAGNFLPATLKMRLRYMTIHEFEHKLLGLIDAMVATATEDELFAGGYLRGHISLAVARAELEGKTLVRDVKSYVLRSLNEAILEGELSEQDEELVQAMWQRLQQQAEA
;
A
#
# COMPACT_ATOMS: atom_id res chain seq x y z
N MET A 1 49.43 -40.85 52.02
CA MET A 1 47.98 -41.11 52.18
C MET A 1 47.44 -41.46 50.79
N ARG A 2 46.86 -42.66 50.64
CA ARG A 2 46.10 -43.17 49.47
C ARG A 2 45.05 -42.13 49.01
N LEU A 3 44.55 -42.07 47.77
CA LEU A 3 44.02 -43.14 46.93
C LEU A 3 43.76 -42.57 45.50
N ALA A 4 44.02 -43.38 44.47
CA ALA A 4 43.54 -43.15 43.10
C ALA A 4 42.14 -43.79 42.94
N LEU A 5 41.25 -43.18 42.15
CA LEU A 5 40.07 -43.83 41.57
C LEU A 5 39.81 -43.30 40.14
N ALA A 6 39.52 -44.23 39.25
CA ALA A 6 39.46 -44.16 37.79
C ALA A 6 38.14 -43.56 37.24
N PRO A 7 38.02 -43.30 35.91
CA PRO A 7 36.77 -42.89 35.26
C PRO A 7 36.07 -44.05 34.53
N GLU A 8 34.75 -44.17 34.71
CA GLU A 8 33.82 -45.02 33.94
C GLU A 8 32.41 -44.46 34.20
N SER A 9 31.42 -44.41 33.30
CA SER A 9 31.31 -44.74 31.87
C SER A 9 29.97 -44.18 31.40
N ARG A 10 29.93 -43.92 30.09
CA ARG A 10 28.82 -43.47 29.24
C ARG A 10 27.41 -43.88 29.69
N ASP A 11 26.58 -42.85 29.78
CA ASP A 11 25.13 -42.88 29.74
C ASP A 11 24.65 -43.39 28.36
N GLN A 12 23.77 -44.39 28.36
CA GLN A 12 23.13 -44.91 27.16
C GLN A 12 21.64 -45.09 27.44
N PRO A 13 20.76 -44.24 26.88
CA PRO A 13 19.33 -44.52 26.88
C PRO A 13 18.92 -45.24 25.59
N ASP A 14 18.46 -46.46 25.82
CA ASP A 14 17.25 -47.15 25.35
C ASP A 14 16.75 -47.05 23.90
N ARG A 15 16.22 -48.21 23.47
CA ARG A 15 15.78 -48.63 22.16
C ARG A 15 14.44 -47.99 21.78
N GLY A 16 14.30 -47.79 20.47
CA GLY A 16 13.03 -47.96 19.77
C GLY A 16 12.14 -46.73 19.75
N SER A 17 12.11 -46.07 18.59
CA SER A 17 10.91 -45.58 17.92
C SER A 17 11.35 -44.85 16.66
N THR A 18 11.21 -45.48 15.50
CA THR A 18 11.10 -44.74 14.24
C THR A 18 9.82 -43.91 14.30
N PRO A 19 9.86 -42.57 14.29
CA PRO A 19 8.64 -41.81 14.04
C PRO A 19 8.23 -41.98 12.57
N PRO A 20 6.92 -42.11 12.29
CA PRO A 20 6.42 -42.34 10.94
C PRO A 20 6.57 -41.09 10.07
N ASN A 21 6.68 -41.38 8.78
CA ASN A 21 6.77 -40.49 7.64
C ASN A 21 5.65 -39.41 7.69
N TYR A 22 6.01 -38.13 7.81
CA TYR A 22 5.06 -37.00 7.71
C TYR A 22 4.69 -36.75 6.24
N PHE A 23 3.90 -37.66 5.64
CA PHE A 23 3.13 -37.35 4.44
C PHE A 23 1.80 -36.70 4.84
N ALA A 24 1.83 -35.37 4.99
CA ALA A 24 0.67 -34.52 4.86
C ALA A 24 1.14 -33.17 4.32
N GLY A 25 1.65 -33.20 3.08
CA GLY A 25 1.76 -31.97 2.30
C GLY A 25 0.34 -31.42 2.14
N ASN A 26 0.08 -30.26 2.74
CA ASN A 26 -1.09 -29.44 2.43
C ASN A 26 -1.01 -29.01 0.96
N PHE A 27 -1.43 -29.90 0.07
CA PHE A 27 -1.85 -29.53 -1.28
C PHE A 27 -3.21 -28.86 -1.12
N LEU A 28 -3.19 -27.54 -0.88
CA LEU A 28 -4.36 -26.73 -1.18
C LEU A 28 -4.62 -26.86 -2.68
N PRO A 29 -5.79 -27.34 -3.13
CA PRO A 29 -6.09 -27.43 -4.54
C PRO A 29 -6.10 -26.04 -5.17
N ALA A 30 -5.51 -25.91 -6.35
CA ALA A 30 -5.32 -24.67 -7.11
C ALA A 30 -6.63 -24.06 -7.67
N THR A 31 -7.75 -24.19 -6.97
CA THR A 31 -9.10 -23.82 -7.48
C THR A 31 -9.81 -22.75 -6.65
N LEU A 32 -9.12 -22.06 -5.73
CA LEU A 32 -9.71 -20.95 -4.96
C LEU A 32 -8.91 -19.63 -5.02
N LYS A 33 -8.39 -19.26 -6.19
CA LYS A 33 -7.81 -17.93 -6.41
C LYS A 33 -8.39 -17.24 -7.63
N MET A 34 -9.72 -17.19 -7.72
CA MET A 34 -10.35 -16.02 -8.33
C MET A 34 -10.27 -14.87 -7.30
N ARG A 35 -9.03 -14.44 -7.04
CA ARG A 35 -8.71 -13.35 -6.12
C ARG A 35 -9.21 -12.10 -6.82
N LEU A 36 -10.30 -11.49 -6.32
CA LEU A 36 -10.59 -10.08 -6.62
C LEU A 36 -9.30 -9.32 -6.33
N ARG A 37 -8.59 -8.91 -7.38
CA ARG A 37 -7.33 -8.20 -7.23
C ARG A 37 -7.72 -6.77 -6.88
N TYR A 38 -7.66 -6.42 -5.59
CA TYR A 38 -7.84 -5.05 -5.16
C TYR A 38 -6.71 -4.20 -5.75
N MET A 39 -7.06 -3.02 -6.27
CA MET A 39 -6.09 -2.02 -6.73
C MET A 39 -5.19 -1.61 -5.56
N THR A 40 -3.88 -1.67 -5.78
CA THR A 40 -2.87 -1.21 -4.80
C THR A 40 -2.78 0.31 -4.78
N ILE A 41 -2.16 0.87 -3.74
CA ILE A 41 -1.94 2.32 -3.64
C ILE A 41 -1.08 2.87 -4.79
N HIS A 42 -0.09 2.12 -5.27
CA HIS A 42 0.77 2.52 -6.39
C HIS A 42 0.08 2.39 -7.74
N GLU A 43 -0.74 1.35 -7.94
CA GLU A 43 -1.56 1.26 -9.15
C GLU A 43 -2.57 2.41 -9.21
N PHE A 44 -3.13 2.80 -8.07
CA PHE A 44 -4.02 3.95 -7.98
C PHE A 44 -3.29 5.26 -8.27
N GLU A 45 -2.13 5.50 -7.64
CA GLU A 45 -1.28 6.66 -7.92
C GLU A 45 -0.92 6.75 -9.40
N HIS A 46 -0.39 5.66 -9.97
CA HIS A 46 0.02 5.61 -11.37
C HIS A 46 -1.15 5.90 -12.31
N LYS A 47 -2.35 5.37 -12.02
CA LYS A 47 -3.56 5.70 -12.78
C LYS A 47 -3.89 7.20 -12.69
N LEU A 48 -3.94 7.76 -11.48
CA LEU A 48 -4.28 9.17 -11.28
C LEU A 48 -3.29 10.10 -11.97
N LEU A 49 -1.98 9.86 -11.81
CA LEU A 49 -0.95 10.67 -12.44
C LEU A 49 -0.96 10.52 -13.96
N GLY A 50 -1.22 9.31 -14.48
CA GLY A 50 -1.40 9.10 -15.92
C GLY A 50 -2.60 9.85 -16.50
N LEU A 51 -3.71 9.97 -15.76
CA LEU A 51 -4.87 10.77 -16.17
C LEU A 51 -4.55 12.27 -16.19
N ILE A 52 -3.78 12.76 -15.22
CA ILE A 52 -3.28 14.14 -15.20
C ILE A 52 -2.35 14.40 -16.39
N ASP A 53 -1.42 13.49 -16.66
CA ASP A 53 -0.47 13.65 -17.76
C ASP A 53 -1.16 13.62 -19.13
N ALA A 54 -2.20 12.81 -19.28
CA ALA A 54 -2.95 12.68 -20.53
C ALA A 54 -3.70 13.96 -20.93
N MET A 55 -4.10 14.81 -19.97
CA MET A 55 -4.82 16.06 -20.27
C MET A 55 -3.90 17.23 -20.61
N VAL A 56 -2.59 17.18 -20.30
CA VAL A 56 -1.66 18.33 -20.40
C VAL A 56 -1.68 19.00 -21.77
N ALA A 57 -1.78 18.24 -22.86
CA ALA A 57 -1.72 18.78 -24.21
C ALA A 57 -2.97 19.60 -24.61
N THR A 58 -4.10 19.41 -23.92
CA THR A 58 -5.40 20.00 -24.28
C THR A 58 -6.04 20.80 -23.15
N ALA A 59 -5.44 20.76 -21.95
CA ALA A 59 -5.96 21.41 -20.76
C ALA A 59 -5.90 22.94 -20.86
N THR A 60 -6.87 23.61 -20.25
CA THR A 60 -6.79 25.05 -19.99
C THR A 60 -5.72 25.36 -18.93
N GLU A 61 -5.37 26.63 -18.75
CA GLU A 61 -4.45 27.07 -17.69
C GLU A 61 -4.95 26.64 -16.30
N ASP A 62 -6.24 26.84 -16.04
CA ASP A 62 -6.91 26.43 -14.79
C ASP A 62 -6.85 24.91 -14.57
N GLU A 63 -7.04 24.11 -15.64
CA GLU A 63 -6.93 22.66 -15.56
C GLU A 63 -5.48 22.20 -15.33
N LEU A 64 -4.50 22.87 -15.96
CA LEU A 64 -3.09 22.60 -15.72
C LEU A 64 -2.70 22.93 -14.28
N PHE A 65 -3.20 24.04 -13.74
CA PHE A 65 -3.02 24.41 -12.33
C PHE A 65 -3.61 23.34 -11.41
N ALA A 66 -4.89 23.00 -11.56
CA ALA A 66 -5.56 22.03 -10.70
C ALA A 66 -4.91 20.62 -10.78
N GLY A 67 -4.49 20.21 -11.98
CA GLY A 67 -3.79 18.95 -12.20
C GLY A 67 -2.40 18.92 -11.54
N GLY A 68 -1.64 20.00 -11.67
CA GLY A 68 -0.34 20.16 -11.01
C GLY A 68 -0.46 20.16 -9.49
N TYR A 69 -1.46 20.88 -8.96
CA TYR A 69 -1.73 20.95 -7.53
C TYR A 69 -2.10 19.56 -6.97
N LEU A 70 -3.06 18.86 -7.60
CA LEU A 70 -3.46 17.52 -7.19
C LEU A 70 -2.34 16.48 -7.29
N ARG A 71 -1.48 16.55 -8.32
CA ARG A 71 -0.31 15.68 -8.44
C ARG A 71 0.57 15.74 -7.19
N GLY A 72 0.79 16.94 -6.65
CA GLY A 72 1.53 17.15 -5.40
C GLY A 72 0.87 16.44 -4.21
N HIS A 73 -0.42 16.69 -3.99
CA HIS A 73 -1.19 16.07 -2.90
C HIS A 73 -1.28 14.54 -3.01
N ILE A 74 -1.46 14.00 -4.21
CA ILE A 74 -1.51 12.56 -4.47
C ILE A 74 -0.17 11.90 -4.12
N SER A 75 0.93 12.46 -4.62
CA SER A 75 2.27 11.89 -4.40
C SER A 75 2.62 11.89 -2.91
N LEU A 76 2.31 12.98 -2.19
CA LEU A 76 2.55 13.06 -0.75
C LEU A 76 1.63 12.10 0.05
N ALA A 77 0.37 11.96 -0.36
CA ALA A 77 -0.58 11.05 0.26
C ALA A 77 -0.14 9.58 0.13
N VAL A 78 0.38 9.18 -1.03
CA VAL A 78 0.88 7.82 -1.26
C VAL A 78 2.16 7.58 -0.45
N ALA A 79 3.12 8.51 -0.49
CA ALA A 79 4.34 8.42 0.32
C ALA A 79 4.01 8.30 1.83
N ARG A 80 3.02 9.08 2.31
CA ARG A 80 2.53 8.97 3.68
C ARG A 80 1.92 7.60 3.98
N ALA A 81 1.09 7.09 3.07
CA ALA A 81 0.48 5.76 3.21
C ALA A 81 1.56 4.67 3.32
N GLU A 82 2.61 4.73 2.50
CA GLU A 82 3.74 3.81 2.58
C GLU A 82 4.46 3.87 3.93
N LEU A 83 4.80 5.09 4.39
CA LEU A 83 5.47 5.29 5.68
C LEU A 83 4.66 4.76 6.86
N GLU A 84 3.32 4.86 6.78
CA GLU A 84 2.39 4.36 7.80
C GLU A 84 2.00 2.88 7.60
N GLY A 85 2.56 2.18 6.60
CA GLY A 85 2.24 0.78 6.29
C GLY A 85 0.80 0.56 5.80
N LYS A 86 0.14 1.61 5.31
CA LYS A 86 -1.20 1.55 4.72
C LYS A 86 -1.13 1.03 3.30
N THR A 87 -2.04 0.12 2.95
CA THR A 87 -2.06 -0.53 1.63
C THR A 87 -3.39 -0.37 0.91
N LEU A 88 -4.34 0.37 1.49
CA LEU A 88 -5.67 0.53 0.93
C LEU A 88 -5.82 1.88 0.23
N VAL A 89 -6.43 1.87 -0.96
CA VAL A 89 -6.74 3.08 -1.75
C VAL A 89 -7.55 4.10 -0.93
N ARG A 90 -8.44 3.64 -0.05
CA ARG A 90 -9.23 4.53 0.82
C ARG A 90 -8.36 5.40 1.74
N ASP A 91 -7.19 4.89 2.15
CA ASP A 91 -6.28 5.62 3.05
C ASP A 91 -5.62 6.76 2.26
N VAL A 92 -5.16 6.49 1.03
CA VAL A 92 -4.64 7.53 0.11
C VAL A 92 -5.69 8.60 -0.16
N LYS A 93 -6.93 8.21 -0.50
CA LYS A 93 -8.03 9.16 -0.72
C LYS A 93 -8.28 10.05 0.50
N SER A 94 -8.25 9.46 1.70
CA SER A 94 -8.41 10.23 2.95
C SER A 94 -7.26 11.21 3.17
N TYR A 95 -6.02 10.85 2.84
CA TYR A 95 -4.88 11.74 2.99
C TYR A 95 -4.90 12.89 1.96
N VAL A 96 -5.29 12.62 0.71
CA VAL A 96 -5.49 13.67 -0.30
C VAL A 96 -6.55 14.65 0.20
N LEU A 97 -7.74 14.17 0.58
CA LEU A 97 -8.82 15.05 1.06
C LEU A 97 -8.40 15.87 2.28
N ARG A 98 -7.68 15.25 3.23
CA ARG A 98 -7.20 15.95 4.42
C ARG A 98 -6.22 17.07 4.08
N SER A 99 -5.21 16.76 3.26
CA SER A 99 -4.20 17.75 2.88
C SER A 99 -4.77 18.88 2.03
N LEU A 100 -5.75 18.61 1.16
CA LEU A 100 -6.49 19.65 0.45
C LEU A 100 -7.26 20.55 1.43
N ASN A 101 -8.00 19.98 2.38
CA ASN A 101 -8.73 20.77 3.38
C ASN A 101 -7.79 21.62 4.24
N GLU A 102 -6.62 21.08 4.62
CA GLU A 102 -5.60 21.82 5.37
C GLU A 102 -5.09 23.02 4.55
N ALA A 103 -4.72 22.83 3.28
CA ALA A 103 -4.27 23.91 2.41
C ALA A 103 -5.35 24.99 2.15
N ILE A 104 -6.60 24.57 2.00
CA ILE A 104 -7.76 25.48 1.89
C ILE A 104 -7.90 26.34 3.13
N LEU A 105 -7.83 25.73 4.32
CA LEU A 105 -7.91 26.46 5.59
C LEU A 105 -6.73 27.42 5.80
N GLU A 106 -5.57 27.10 5.25
CA GLU A 106 -4.38 27.96 5.26
C GLU A 106 -4.44 29.09 4.22
N GLY A 107 -5.48 29.11 3.37
CA GLY A 107 -5.69 30.15 2.35
C GLY A 107 -4.74 30.03 1.16
N GLU A 108 -4.27 28.83 0.83
CA GLU A 108 -3.41 28.60 -0.34
C GLU A 108 -4.16 28.77 -1.68
N LEU A 109 -5.48 28.62 -1.68
CA LEU A 109 -6.33 28.65 -2.86
C LEU A 109 -7.33 29.81 -2.79
N SER A 110 -7.72 30.33 -3.97
CA SER A 110 -8.90 31.18 -4.10
C SER A 110 -10.17 30.33 -4.12
N GLU A 111 -11.34 30.90 -3.83
CA GLU A 111 -12.63 30.19 -3.88
C GLU A 111 -12.86 29.50 -5.23
N GLN A 112 -12.46 30.14 -6.34
CA GLN A 112 -12.56 29.55 -7.68
C GLN A 112 -11.60 28.37 -7.85
N ASP A 113 -10.36 28.47 -7.36
CA ASP A 113 -9.38 27.40 -7.44
C ASP A 113 -9.76 26.20 -6.56
N GLU A 114 -10.39 26.45 -5.42
CA GLU A 114 -10.94 25.39 -4.57
C GLU A 114 -11.99 24.56 -5.31
N GLU A 115 -12.95 25.21 -5.97
CA GLU A 115 -13.98 24.53 -6.75
C GLU A 115 -13.37 23.70 -7.89
N LEU A 116 -12.39 24.27 -8.61
CA LEU A 116 -11.69 23.61 -9.71
C LEU A 116 -10.94 22.36 -9.23
N VAL A 117 -10.15 22.48 -8.16
CA VAL A 117 -9.37 21.37 -7.60
C VAL A 117 -10.29 20.27 -7.07
N GLN A 118 -11.38 20.61 -6.38
CA GLN A 118 -12.35 19.62 -5.89
C GLN A 118 -13.07 18.89 -7.03
N ALA A 119 -13.52 19.62 -8.05
CA ALA A 119 -14.18 19.04 -9.22
C ALA A 119 -13.24 18.09 -9.98
N MET A 120 -11.98 18.50 -10.19
CA MET A 120 -10.98 17.66 -10.82
C MET A 120 -10.67 16.41 -9.99
N TRP A 121 -10.55 16.54 -8.66
CA TRP A 121 -10.33 15.40 -7.78
C TRP A 121 -11.45 14.36 -7.86
N GLN A 122 -12.71 14.80 -7.92
CA GLN A 122 -13.84 13.89 -8.10
C GLN A 122 -13.76 13.17 -9.45
N ARG A 123 -13.46 13.89 -10.54
CA ARG A 123 -13.31 13.33 -11.89
C ARG A 123 -12.21 12.27 -11.94
N LEU A 124 -11.03 12.56 -11.38
CA LEU A 124 -9.90 11.64 -11.38
C LEU A 124 -10.22 10.34 -10.63
N GLN A 125 -10.89 10.42 -9.47
CA GLN A 125 -11.29 9.23 -8.71
C GLN A 125 -12.26 8.35 -9.50
N GLN A 126 -13.28 8.94 -10.12
CA GLN A 126 -14.25 8.21 -10.94
C GLN A 126 -13.57 7.48 -12.11
N GLN A 127 -12.61 8.12 -12.77
CA GLN A 127 -11.89 7.52 -13.91
C GLN A 127 -10.90 6.44 -13.47
N ALA A 128 -10.24 6.61 -12.32
CA ALA A 128 -9.29 5.61 -11.83
C ALA A 128 -9.96 4.31 -11.33
N GLU A 129 -11.22 4.40 -10.92
CA GLU A 129 -12.04 3.29 -10.41
C GLU A 129 -13.00 2.67 -11.42
N ALA A 130 -13.13 3.28 -12.61
CA ALA A 130 -13.81 2.69 -13.76
C ALA A 130 -13.04 1.47 -14.32
#